data_AF-A0A1D7XLQ8-F1
#
_entry.id   AF-A0A1D7XLQ8-F1
#
_cell.length_a   1.000
_cell.length_b   1.000
_cell.length_c   1.000
_cell.angle_alpha   90.00
_cell.angle_beta   90.00
_cell.angle_gamma   90.00
#
_symmetry.space_group_name_H-M   'P 1'
#
loop_
_entity.id
_entity.type
_entity.pdbx_description
1 polymer ?
#
loop_
_entity_poly.entity_id
_entity_poly.type
_entity_poly.pdbx_seq_one_letter_code
_entity_poly.pdbx_strand_id
1 'polypeptide(L)' 'MGNLRPPKRKKQNIKVRVHYPTTPEGIEELKASQAKVMLTILEESLGPEGLDYVMEELKKKISYK' A
#
# COMPACT_ATOMS: atom_id res chain seq x y z
N MET A 1 26.33 -31.25 -33.17
CA MET A 1 25.27 -30.24 -33.00
C MET A 1 25.21 -29.88 -31.51
N GLY A 2 25.93 -28.84 -31.09
CA GLY A 2 26.11 -28.51 -29.67
C GLY A 2 24.91 -27.77 -29.08
N ASN A 3 24.36 -28.29 -27.98
CA ASN A 3 23.27 -27.69 -27.22
C ASN A 3 23.74 -26.42 -26.49
N LEU A 4 23.74 -25.27 -27.17
CA LEU A 4 24.00 -23.96 -26.56
C LEU A 4 22.77 -23.55 -25.73
N ARG A 5 22.79 -23.84 -24.43
CA ARG A 5 21.81 -23.27 -23.50
C ARG A 5 22.08 -21.77 -23.33
N PRO A 6 21.06 -20.91 -23.38
CA PRO A 6 21.24 -19.48 -23.16
C PRO A 6 21.78 -19.22 -21.74
N PRO A 7 22.68 -18.24 -21.57
CA PRO A 7 23.26 -17.94 -20.26
C PRO A 7 22.17 -17.49 -19.28
N LYS A 8 22.16 -18.09 -18.08
CA LYS A 8 21.25 -17.68 -16.99
C LYS A 8 21.52 -16.22 -16.63
N ARG A 9 20.55 -15.33 -16.88
CA ARG A 9 20.62 -13.92 -16.46
C ARG A 9 20.67 -13.88 -14.92
N LYS A 10 21.72 -13.26 -14.37
CA LYS A 10 21.80 -13.00 -12.92
C LYS A 10 20.66 -12.05 -12.55
N LYS A 11 19.88 -12.41 -11.52
CA LYS A 11 18.86 -11.52 -10.95
C LYS A 11 19.60 -10.30 -10.39
N GLN A 12 19.48 -9.15 -11.06
CA GLN A 12 19.98 -7.89 -10.53
C GLN A 12 18.91 -7.28 -9.63
N ASN A 13 19.31 -6.86 -8.43
CA ASN A 13 18.40 -6.15 -7.53
C ASN A 13 18.13 -4.75 -8.10
N ILE A 14 16.91 -4.52 -8.55
CA ILE A 14 16.47 -3.21 -9.01
C ILE A 14 16.39 -2.30 -7.78
N LYS A 15 17.19 -1.23 -7.76
CA LYS A 15 17.10 -0.20 -6.73
C LYS A 15 16.10 0.86 -7.18
N VAL A 16 14.93 0.90 -6.53
CA VAL A 16 13.91 1.91 -6.78
C VAL A 16 14.11 3.06 -5.79
N ARG A 17 14.12 4.30 -6.29
CA ARG A 17 14.06 5.51 -5.47
C ARG A 17 12.65 6.08 -5.57
N VAL A 18 12.02 6.28 -4.42
CA VAL A 18 10.68 6.88 -4.34
C VAL A 18 10.85 8.35 -3.97
N HIS A 19 10.25 9.23 -4.76
CA HIS A 19 10.19 10.66 -4.47
C HIS A 19 8.81 10.99 -3.93
N TYR A 20 8.75 11.51 -2.70
CA TYR A 20 7.51 11.94 -2.09
C TYR A 20 7.22 13.41 -2.40
N PRO A 21 5.95 13.79 -2.57
CA PRO A 21 5.56 15.18 -2.74
C PRO A 21 5.91 16.00 -1.50
N THR A 22 6.38 17.22 -1.71
CA THR A 22 6.75 18.17 -0.65
C THR A 22 5.77 19.32 -0.52
N THR A 23 4.87 19.50 -1.50
CA THR A 23 3.82 20.52 -1.44
C THR A 23 2.69 20.05 -0.53
N PRO A 24 1.98 20.97 0.17
CA PRO A 24 0.85 20.62 1.00
C PRO A 24 -0.23 19.84 0.23
N GLU A 25 -0.58 20.32 -0.96
CA GLU A 25 -1.57 19.70 -1.86
C GLU A 25 -1.16 18.27 -2.24
N GLY A 26 0.11 18.06 -2.61
CA GLY A 26 0.59 16.73 -2.99
C GLY A 26 0.66 15.76 -1.82
N ILE A 27 0.89 16.25 -0.60
CA ILE A 27 0.84 15.42 0.61
C ILE A 27 -0.60 14.97 0.90
N GLU A 28 -1.58 15.84 0.73
CA GLU A 28 -3.00 15.49 0.89
C GLU A 28 -3.45 14.46 -0.15
N GLU A 29 -3.07 14.66 -1.42
CA GLU A 29 -3.37 13.70 -2.49
C GLU A 29 -2.74 12.33 -2.22
N LEU A 30 -1.48 12.30 -1.77
CA LEU A 30 -0.80 11.06 -1.41
C LEU A 30 -1.53 10.35 -0.27
N LYS A 31 -1.90 11.08 0.79
CA LYS A 31 -2.64 10.52 1.92
C LYS A 31 -3.98 9.95 1.48
N ALA A 32 -4.72 10.67 0.64
CA ALA A 32 -5.99 10.21 0.10
C ALA A 32 -5.82 8.92 -0.74
N SER A 33 -4.79 8.87 -1.59
CA SER A 33 -4.47 7.68 -2.37
C SER A 33 -4.09 6.49 -1.49
N GLN A 34 -3.25 6.70 -0.47
CA GLN A 34 -2.82 5.65 0.45
C GLN A 34 -3.98 5.14 1.31
N ALA A 35 -4.85 6.03 1.77
CA ALA A 35 -6.03 5.68 2.56
C ALA A 35 -6.93 4.69 1.80
N LYS A 36 -7.18 4.92 0.50
CA LYS A 36 -7.98 4.00 -0.33
C LYS A 36 -7.38 2.60 -0.36
N VAL A 37 -6.09 2.50 -0.68
CA VAL A 37 -5.39 1.21 -0.75
C VAL A 37 -5.39 0.51 0.60
N MET A 38 -5.18 1.26 1.67
CA MET A 38 -5.17 0.70 3.03
C MET A 38 -6.56 0.16 3.43
N LEU A 39 -7.65 0.86 3.08
CA LEU A 39 -9.00 0.36 3.33
C LEU A 39 -9.27 -0.94 2.58
N THR A 40 -8.86 -1.03 1.30
CA THR A 40 -8.99 -2.26 0.52
C THR A 40 -8.22 -3.43 1.15
N ILE A 41 -6.97 -3.20 1.59
CA ILE A 41 -6.18 -4.23 2.27
C ILE A 41 -6.86 -4.68 3.58
N LEU A 42 -7.42 -3.74 4.33
CA LEU A 42 -8.12 -4.05 5.57
C LEU A 42 -9.39 -4.85 5.30
N GLU A 43 -10.18 -4.48 4.29
CA GLU A 43 -11.35 -5.23 3.84
C GLU A 43 -11.00 -6.66 3.41
N GLU A 44 -9.94 -6.83 2.62
CA GLU A 44 -9.46 -8.16 2.19
C GLU A 44 -9.03 -9.03 3.39
N SER A 45 -8.45 -8.43 4.42
CA SER A 45 -7.90 -9.15 5.58
C SER A 45 -8.93 -9.46 6.68
N LEU A 46 -9.90 -8.56 6.91
CA LEU A 46 -10.87 -8.65 8.01
C LEU A 46 -12.28 -9.02 7.54
N GLY A 47 -12.55 -8.92 6.24
CA GLY A 47 -13.90 -8.95 5.69
C GLY A 47 -14.68 -7.65 5.95
N PRO A 48 -15.85 -7.51 5.31
CA PRO A 48 -16.66 -6.29 5.39
C PRO A 48 -17.13 -5.96 6.81
N GLU A 49 -17.64 -6.96 7.54
CA GLU A 49 -18.12 -6.79 8.92
C GLU A 49 -16.99 -6.45 9.91
N GLY A 50 -15.81 -7.04 9.71
CA GLY A 50 -14.63 -6.76 10.53
C GLY A 50 -14.09 -5.35 10.31
N LEU A 51 -14.12 -4.86 9.07
CA LEU A 51 -13.74 -3.49 8.73
C LEU A 51 -14.71 -2.48 9.35
N ASP A 52 -16.01 -2.74 9.29
CA ASP A 52 -17.04 -1.87 9.89
C ASP A 52 -16.83 -1.74 11.40
N TYR A 53 -16.60 -2.87 12.10
CA TYR A 53 -16.32 -2.86 13.53
C TYR A 53 -15.09 -2.00 13.89
N VAL A 54 -13.98 -2.16 13.16
CA VAL A 54 -12.75 -1.38 13.39
C VAL A 54 -12.99 0.11 13.14
N MET A 55 -13.77 0.46 12.10
CA MET A 55 -14.13 1.84 11.82
C MET A 55 -15.02 2.45 12.92
N GLU A 56 -15.96 1.69 13.48
CA GLU A 56 -16.77 2.16 14.60
C GLU A 56 -15.93 2.40 15.86
N GLU A 57 -15.02 1.49 16.20
CA GLU A 57 -14.11 1.65 17.34
C GLU A 57 -13.17 2.86 17.14
N LEU A 58 -12.73 3.10 15.91
CA LEU A 58 -11.93 4.27 15.58
C LEU A 58 -12.72 5.58 15.76
N LYS A 59 -13.98 5.62 15.30
CA LYS A 59 -14.89 6.77 15.51
C LYS A 59 -15.09 7.05 17.00
N LYS A 60 -15.32 6.01 17.81
CA LYS A 60 -15.45 6.15 19.28
C LYS A 60 -14.20 6.76 19.89
N LYS A 61 -13.00 6.29 19.51
CA LYS A 61 -11.72 6.81 20.01
C LYS A 61 -11.43 8.25 19.60
N ILE A 62 -11.79 8.63 18.37
CA ILE A 62 -11.61 10.00 17.88
C ILE A 62 -12.60 10.95 18.53
N SER A 63 -13.85 10.51 18.73
CA SER A 63 -14.90 11.32 19.37
C SER A 63 -14.74 11.46 20.89
N TYR A 64 -13.85 10.66 21.51
CA TYR A 64 -13.51 10.74 22.93
C TYR A 64 -12.39 11.75 23.25
N LYS A 65 -12.04 12.60 22.28
CA LYS A 65 -10.97 13.58 22.36
C LYS A 65 -11.52 14.97 22.14
#